data_AF-A0A6I2R5T8-F1
#
_entry.id   AF-A0A6I2R5T8-F1
#
_cell.length_a   1.000
_cell.length_b   1.000
_cell.length_c   1.000
_cell.angle_alpha   90.00
_cell.angle_beta   90.00
_cell.angle_gamma   90.00
#
_symmetry.space_group_name_H-M   'P 1'
#
loop_
_entity.id
_entity.type
_entity.pdbx_description
1 polymer ?
#
loop_
_entity_poly.entity_id
_entity_poly.type
_entity_poly.pdbx_seq_one_letter_code
_entity_poly.pdbx_strand_id
1 'polypeptide(L)'
;MTASEMVRSALAEAGKTQRELAEFMGWSPQNLSGRLKNDTLTFDELNKALGFFGYSVKMVSRTGDELPSLGNSTSPKIVQMVGGVTYDTSKAESLCTSRETPEDTLYMELFKDPSGTYFLAYYQLWEGGYNSISPICKSAAKKFWARYS
;
A
#
# COMPACT_ATOMS: atom_id res chain seq x y z
N MET A 1 2.56 -5.42 22.65
CA MET A 1 2.58 -3.95 22.48
C MET A 1 1.15 -3.49 22.29
N THR A 2 0.67 -2.60 23.15
CA THR A 2 -0.69 -2.03 23.06
C THR A 2 -0.70 -0.74 22.22
N ALA A 3 -1.90 -0.26 21.87
CA ALA A 3 -2.08 1.00 21.14
C ALA A 3 -1.45 2.18 21.90
N SER A 4 -1.67 2.23 23.22
CA SER A 4 -1.10 3.29 24.06
C SER A 4 0.42 3.20 24.21
N GLU A 5 0.99 1.98 24.23
CA GLU A 5 2.44 1.79 24.23
C GLU A 5 3.06 2.30 22.92
N MET A 6 2.46 1.97 21.78
CA MET A 6 2.91 2.46 20.46
C MET A 6 2.96 3.99 20.41
N VAL A 7 1.88 4.66 20.84
CA VAL A 7 1.81 6.13 20.84
C VAL A 7 2.83 6.75 21.80
N ARG A 8 3.05 6.16 22.98
CA ARG A 8 4.06 6.66 23.93
C ARG A 8 5.48 6.52 23.39
N SER A 9 5.80 5.39 22.76
CA SER A 9 7.09 5.18 22.12
C SER A 9 7.32 6.16 20.99
N ALA A 10 6.33 6.35 20.10
CA ALA A 10 6.41 7.32 19.01
C ALA A 10 6.55 8.77 19.50
N LEU A 11 5.86 9.14 20.59
CA LEU A 11 6.02 10.45 21.24
C LEU A 11 7.46 10.69 21.72
N ALA A 12 8.04 9.70 22.41
CA ALA A 12 9.38 9.78 22.96
C ALA A 12 10.45 9.85 21.86
N GLU A 13 10.30 9.04 20.80
CA GLU A 13 11.22 9.00 19.66
C GLU A 13 11.16 10.29 18.84
N ALA A 14 9.95 10.80 18.56
CA ALA A 14 9.77 12.02 17.78
C ALA A 14 10.09 13.31 18.55
N GLY A 15 10.39 13.23 19.85
CA GLY A 15 10.66 14.40 20.70
C GLY A 15 9.46 15.35 20.84
N LYS A 16 8.24 14.86 20.60
CA LYS A 16 7.01 15.66 20.66
C LYS A 16 6.33 15.53 22.02
N THR A 17 5.53 16.53 22.36
CA THR A 17 4.78 16.56 23.62
C THR A 17 3.39 15.95 23.48
N GLN A 18 2.83 15.43 24.58
CA GLN A 18 1.44 14.99 24.60
C GLN A 18 0.46 16.13 24.30
N ARG A 19 0.83 17.38 24.60
CA ARG A 19 0.00 18.55 24.29
C ARG A 19 -0.15 18.73 22.78
N GLU A 20 0.95 18.64 22.03
CA GLU A 20 0.93 18.76 20.57
C GLU A 20 0.12 17.61 19.93
N LEU A 21 0.26 16.38 20.45
CA LEU A 21 -0.58 15.28 19.99
C LEU A 21 -2.06 15.53 20.30
N ALA A 22 -2.39 16.02 21.50
CA ALA A 22 -3.78 16.29 21.89
C ALA A 22 -4.41 17.36 20.97
N GLU A 23 -3.68 18.44 20.68
CA GLU A 23 -4.08 19.48 19.75
C GLU A 23 -4.32 18.92 18.34
N PHE A 24 -3.41 18.10 17.82
CA PHE A 24 -3.58 17.43 16.52
C PHE A 24 -4.79 16.48 16.49
N MET A 25 -5.03 15.77 17.58
CA MET A 25 -6.17 14.86 17.71
C MET A 25 -7.51 15.60 17.89
N GLY A 26 -7.48 16.90 18.22
CA GLY A 26 -8.68 17.69 18.55
C GLY A 26 -9.21 17.41 19.96
N TRP A 27 -8.33 17.04 20.89
CA TRP A 27 -8.67 16.64 22.25
C TRP A 27 -8.03 17.55 23.30
N SER A 28 -8.60 17.56 24.50
CA SER A 28 -7.90 18.11 25.66
C SER A 28 -6.74 17.19 26.09
N PRO A 29 -5.66 17.73 26.68
CA PRO A 29 -4.57 16.93 27.22
C PRO A 29 -5.04 15.89 28.26
N GLN A 30 -6.06 16.21 29.07
CA GLN A 30 -6.63 15.28 30.04
C GLN A 30 -7.35 14.10 29.38
N ASN A 31 -8.08 14.35 28.28
CA ASN A 31 -8.74 13.29 27.52
C ASN A 31 -7.70 12.35 26.90
N LEU A 32 -6.68 12.89 26.22
CA LEU A 32 -5.59 12.09 25.67
C LEU A 32 -4.89 11.26 26.76
N SER A 33 -4.54 11.88 27.88
CA SER A 33 -3.89 11.19 29.00
C SER A 33 -4.77 10.06 29.56
N GLY A 34 -6.07 10.30 29.72
CA GLY A 34 -7.05 9.28 30.13
C GLY A 34 -7.13 8.11 29.16
N ARG A 35 -7.19 8.39 27.85
CA ARG A 35 -7.20 7.36 26.80
C ARG A 35 -5.93 6.53 26.78
N LEU A 36 -4.76 7.16 26.87
CA LEU A 36 -3.48 6.47 26.93
C LEU A 36 -3.34 5.63 28.22
N LYS A 37 -3.85 6.13 29.34
CA LYS A 37 -3.82 5.41 30.62
C LYS A 37 -4.71 4.17 30.61
N ASN A 38 -5.91 4.28 30.02
CA ASN A 38 -6.92 3.24 30.04
C ASN A 38 -6.90 2.31 28.81
N ASP A 39 -5.99 2.56 27.87
CA ASP A 39 -5.86 1.83 26.60
C ASP A 39 -7.15 1.79 25.75
N THR A 40 -7.82 2.94 25.67
CA THR A 40 -9.13 3.08 24.99
C THR A 40 -9.03 3.81 23.65
N LEU A 41 -7.88 3.75 22.98
CA LEU A 41 -7.75 4.27 21.62
C LEU A 41 -8.41 3.29 20.65
N THR A 42 -9.33 3.78 19.81
CA THR A 42 -9.83 2.99 18.69
C THR A 42 -8.74 2.82 17.63
N PHE A 43 -8.95 1.90 16.69
CA PHE A 43 -8.02 1.72 15.57
C PHE A 43 -7.82 3.00 14.75
N ASP A 44 -8.90 3.72 14.42
CA ASP A 44 -8.82 4.97 13.65
C ASP A 44 -8.06 6.06 14.43
N GLU A 45 -8.29 6.15 15.74
CA GLU A 45 -7.58 7.07 16.61
C GLU A 45 -6.10 6.75 16.72
N LEU A 46 -5.75 5.47 16.85
CA LEU A 46 -4.37 4.99 16.83
C LEU A 46 -3.71 5.33 15.49
N ASN A 47 -4.35 5.03 14.37
CA ASN A 47 -3.81 5.28 13.04
C ASN A 47 -3.58 6.78 12.80
N LYS A 48 -4.55 7.62 13.19
CA LYS A 48 -4.42 9.08 13.13
C LYS A 48 -3.26 9.58 14.02
N ALA A 49 -3.19 9.10 15.27
CA ALA A 49 -2.13 9.48 16.20
C ALA A 49 -0.74 9.08 15.68
N LEU A 50 -0.58 7.88 15.15
CA LEU A 50 0.68 7.41 14.57
C LEU A 50 1.07 8.20 13.31
N GLY A 51 0.09 8.59 12.50
CA GLY A 51 0.28 9.47 11.34
C GLY A 51 0.88 10.84 11.71
N PHE A 52 0.57 11.39 12.89
CA PHE A 52 1.18 12.63 13.38
C PHE A 52 2.71 12.52 13.56
N PHE A 53 3.22 11.32 13.78
CA PHE A 53 4.66 11.03 13.93
C PHE A 53 5.30 10.52 12.65
N GLY A 54 4.54 10.42 11.55
CA GLY A 54 5.03 9.91 10.26
C GLY A 54 5.01 8.39 10.13
N TYR A 55 4.35 7.67 11.05
CA TYR A 55 4.16 6.22 10.93
C TYR A 55 2.84 5.88 10.21
N SER A 56 2.80 4.72 9.57
CA SER A 56 1.58 4.13 9.01
C SER A 56 1.28 2.80 9.68
N VAL A 57 0.01 2.49 9.89
CA VAL A 57 -0.43 1.18 10.40
C VAL A 57 -0.81 0.30 9.23
N LYS A 58 -0.21 -0.89 9.15
CA LYS A 58 -0.55 -1.90 8.15
C LYS A 58 -0.92 -3.21 8.81
N MET A 59 -1.87 -3.91 8.19
CA MET A 59 -2.24 -5.26 8.57
C MET A 59 -1.30 -6.25 7.87
N VAL A 60 -0.59 -7.03 8.67
CA VAL A 60 0.29 -8.11 8.21
C VAL A 60 -0.22 -9.46 8.71
N SER A 61 -0.06 -10.48 7.89
CA SER A 61 -0.29 -11.87 8.28
C SER A 61 0.71 -12.27 9.36
N ARG A 62 0.44 -13.39 10.06
CA ARG A 62 1.40 -13.94 11.04
C ARG A 62 2.73 -14.36 10.42
N THR A 63 2.76 -14.61 9.11
CA THR A 63 3.97 -14.93 8.35
C THR A 63 4.71 -13.68 7.86
N GLY A 64 4.17 -12.48 8.12
CA GLY A 64 4.75 -11.20 7.74
C GLY A 64 4.30 -10.66 6.37
N ASP A 65 3.32 -11.30 5.73
CA ASP A 65 2.79 -10.85 4.44
C ASP A 65 1.74 -9.75 4.64
N GLU A 66 1.90 -8.60 3.98
CA GLU A 66 0.85 -7.56 3.99
C GLU A 66 -0.42 -8.06 3.27
N LEU A 67 -1.59 -7.54 3.69
CA LEU A 67 -2.82 -7.72 2.91
C LEU A 67 -2.63 -7.06 1.53
N PRO A 68 -2.81 -7.79 0.41
CA PRO A 68 -2.58 -7.22 -0.91
C PRO A 68 -3.59 -6.11 -1.21
N SER A 69 -3.11 -4.98 -1.72
CA SER A 69 -3.94 -3.84 -2.13
C SER A 69 -4.53 -4.09 -3.52
N LEU A 70 -5.51 -5.00 -3.61
CA LEU A 70 -6.10 -5.39 -4.89
C LEU A 70 -6.85 -4.23 -5.55
N GLY A 71 -6.71 -4.09 -6.87
CA GLY A 71 -7.43 -3.07 -7.64
C GLY A 71 -6.94 -1.64 -7.42
N ASN A 72 -5.70 -1.47 -6.92
CA ASN A 72 -5.05 -0.18 -6.73
C ASN A 72 -4.43 0.43 -8.00
N SER A 73 -4.57 -0.21 -9.16
CA SER A 73 -4.13 0.34 -10.44
C SER A 73 -5.08 1.42 -10.95
N THR A 74 -4.52 2.46 -11.58
CA THR A 74 -5.26 3.50 -12.30
C THR A 74 -5.26 3.28 -13.82
N SER A 75 -4.60 2.23 -14.29
CA SER A 75 -4.49 1.90 -15.71
C SER A 75 -5.71 1.13 -16.22
N PRO A 76 -5.93 1.09 -17.54
CA PRO A 76 -7.06 0.37 -18.12
C PRO A 76 -7.12 -1.10 -17.66
N LYS A 77 -8.31 -1.60 -17.39
CA LYS A 77 -8.48 -3.00 -17.01
C LYS A 77 -8.06 -3.93 -18.17
N ILE A 78 -7.26 -4.95 -17.87
CA ILE A 78 -6.93 -6.04 -18.79
C ILE A 78 -7.32 -7.36 -18.13
N VAL A 79 -8.00 -8.21 -18.90
CA VAL A 79 -8.22 -9.62 -18.56
C VAL A 79 -7.74 -10.45 -19.73
N GLN A 80 -6.80 -11.36 -19.49
CA GLN A 80 -6.22 -12.19 -20.54
C GLN A 80 -5.91 -13.60 -20.03
N MET A 81 -6.22 -14.59 -20.86
CA MET A 81 -5.81 -15.97 -20.65
C MET A 81 -4.45 -16.23 -21.29
N VAL A 82 -3.48 -16.71 -20.51
CA VAL A 82 -2.14 -17.07 -20.98
C VAL A 82 -1.78 -18.45 -20.42
N GLY A 83 -1.48 -19.41 -21.30
CA GLY A 83 -1.13 -20.76 -20.87
C GLY A 83 -2.21 -21.48 -20.06
N GLY A 84 -3.49 -21.16 -20.31
CA GLY A 84 -4.64 -21.72 -19.58
C GLY A 84 -4.95 -21.06 -18.24
N VAL A 85 -4.17 -20.04 -17.82
CA VAL A 85 -4.42 -19.26 -16.60
C VAL A 85 -4.98 -17.90 -16.98
N THR A 86 -6.06 -17.47 -16.33
CA THR A 86 -6.66 -16.15 -16.52
C THR A 86 -6.05 -15.15 -15.55
N TYR A 87 -5.47 -14.08 -16.09
CA TYR A 87 -4.95 -12.94 -15.33
C TYR A 87 -5.93 -11.77 -15.47
N ASP A 88 -6.23 -11.10 -14.37
CA ASP A 88 -7.17 -9.97 -14.31
C ASP A 88 -6.55 -8.85 -13.46
N THR A 89 -6.21 -7.72 -14.10
CA THR A 89 -5.57 -6.58 -13.40
C THR A 89 -6.46 -5.98 -12.31
N SER A 90 -7.80 -6.12 -12.41
CA SER A 90 -8.73 -5.63 -11.38
C SER A 90 -8.79 -6.51 -10.13
N LYS A 91 -8.23 -7.73 -10.18
CA LYS A 91 -8.15 -8.67 -9.07
C LYS A 91 -6.74 -8.87 -8.55
N ALA A 92 -5.78 -8.12 -9.08
CA ALA A 92 -4.38 -8.16 -8.71
C ALA A 92 -3.97 -6.86 -8.03
N GLU A 93 -2.90 -6.92 -7.26
CA GLU A 93 -2.22 -5.75 -6.71
C GLU A 93 -1.25 -5.22 -7.77
N SER A 94 -1.41 -3.95 -8.14
CA SER A 94 -0.39 -3.20 -8.86
C SER A 94 0.75 -2.87 -7.91
N LEU A 95 1.95 -3.23 -8.36
CA LEU A 95 3.17 -3.16 -7.61
C LEU A 95 3.97 -1.90 -7.99
N CYS A 96 4.27 -1.72 -9.26
CA CYS A 96 4.91 -0.51 -9.77
C CYS A 96 4.68 -0.39 -11.27
N THR A 97 4.93 0.80 -11.82
CA THR A 97 4.71 1.11 -13.23
C THR A 97 5.94 1.79 -13.82
N SER A 98 6.21 1.52 -15.09
CA SER A 98 7.21 2.26 -15.88
C SER A 98 6.65 3.56 -16.47
N ARG A 99 5.40 3.93 -16.14
CA ARG A 99 4.75 5.16 -16.58
C ARG A 99 5.36 6.34 -15.83
N GLU A 100 6.00 7.24 -16.57
CA GLU A 100 6.62 8.45 -16.04
C GLU A 100 5.62 9.60 -15.98
N THR A 101 4.75 9.69 -17.00
CA THR A 101 3.75 10.76 -17.10
C THR A 101 2.34 10.23 -17.37
N PRO A 102 1.29 10.97 -16.96
CA PRO A 102 -0.08 10.64 -17.32
C PRO A 102 -0.34 10.58 -18.84
N GLU A 103 0.50 11.21 -19.66
CA GLU A 103 0.34 11.26 -21.11
C GLU A 103 1.01 10.07 -21.83
N ASP A 104 1.82 9.27 -21.12
CA ASP A 104 2.49 8.12 -21.72
C ASP A 104 1.48 7.13 -22.28
N THR A 105 1.63 6.82 -23.57
CA THR A 105 0.79 5.85 -24.27
C THR A 105 1.44 4.47 -24.37
N LEU A 106 2.74 4.35 -24.03
CA LEU A 106 3.46 3.08 -23.95
C LEU A 106 4.08 2.92 -22.57
N TYR A 107 3.64 1.93 -21.80
CA TYR A 107 4.26 1.61 -20.52
C TYR A 107 3.93 0.19 -20.08
N MET A 108 4.62 -0.27 -19.04
CA MET A 108 4.38 -1.54 -18.38
C MET A 108 4.02 -1.33 -16.93
N GLU A 109 3.21 -2.21 -16.38
CA GLU A 109 2.87 -2.21 -14.96
C GLU A 109 2.99 -3.63 -14.42
N LEU A 110 3.68 -3.76 -13.30
CA LEU A 110 3.90 -5.01 -12.60
C LEU A 110 2.73 -5.27 -11.68
N PHE A 111 2.18 -6.48 -11.75
CA PHE A 111 1.12 -6.95 -10.88
C PHE A 111 1.53 -8.22 -10.13
N LYS A 112 0.90 -8.41 -8.98
CA LYS A 112 0.89 -9.67 -8.23
C LYS A 112 -0.55 -10.07 -7.94
N ASP A 113 -0.94 -11.27 -8.36
CA ASP A 113 -2.29 -11.78 -8.09
C ASP A 113 -2.42 -12.36 -6.66
N PRO A 114 -3.64 -12.69 -6.21
CA PRO A 114 -3.86 -13.27 -4.88
C PRO A 114 -3.20 -14.65 -4.68
N SER A 115 -2.86 -15.37 -5.75
CA SER A 115 -2.11 -16.63 -5.69
C SER A 115 -0.61 -16.42 -5.43
N GLY A 116 -0.14 -15.17 -5.55
CA GLY A 116 1.28 -14.80 -5.45
C GLY A 116 2.04 -14.85 -6.78
N THR A 117 1.33 -15.05 -7.89
CA THR A 117 1.90 -15.06 -9.24
C THR A 117 2.14 -13.63 -9.73
N TYR A 118 3.26 -13.42 -10.42
CA TYR A 118 3.63 -12.12 -10.98
C TYR A 118 3.35 -12.08 -12.48
N PHE A 119 2.91 -10.93 -12.97
CA PHE A 119 2.72 -10.70 -14.40
C PHE A 119 2.91 -9.21 -14.73
N LEU A 120 3.31 -8.92 -15.96
CA LEU A 120 3.36 -7.56 -16.50
C LEU A 120 2.14 -7.31 -17.39
N ALA A 121 1.46 -6.20 -17.16
CA ALA A 121 0.55 -5.60 -18.13
C ALA A 121 1.35 -4.66 -19.04
N TYR A 122 1.19 -4.81 -20.34
CA TYR A 122 1.74 -3.92 -21.37
C TYR A 122 0.60 -3.06 -21.89
N TYR A 123 0.78 -1.74 -21.82
CA TYR A 123 -0.18 -0.77 -22.30
C TYR A 123 0.32 -0.10 -23.57
N GLN A 124 -0.52 -0.12 -24.60
CA GLN A 124 -0.32 0.49 -25.91
C GLN A 124 -1.58 1.30 -26.24
N LEU A 125 -1.65 2.54 -25.76
CA LEU A 125 -2.88 3.35 -25.71
C LEU A 125 -3.12 4.21 -26.97
N TRP A 126 -2.46 3.91 -28.08
CA TRP A 126 -2.68 4.56 -29.37
C TRP A 126 -3.65 3.79 -30.26
N GLU A 127 -4.11 4.41 -31.34
CA GLU A 127 -5.01 3.76 -32.31
C GLU A 127 -4.33 2.53 -32.94
N GLY A 128 -4.97 1.36 -32.82
CA GLY A 128 -4.41 0.08 -33.26
C GLY A 128 -3.41 -0.56 -32.29
N GLY A 129 -3.12 0.08 -31.16
CA GLY A 129 -2.33 -0.52 -30.08
C GLY A 129 -3.06 -1.68 -29.40
N TYR A 130 -2.30 -2.63 -28.86
CA TYR A 130 -2.85 -3.81 -28.19
C TYR A 130 -2.28 -3.98 -26.78
N ASN A 131 -3.15 -3.88 -25.79
CA ASN A 131 -2.81 -4.15 -24.40
C ASN A 131 -2.71 -5.66 -24.18
N SER A 132 -1.72 -6.10 -23.42
CA SER A 132 -1.51 -7.53 -23.17
C SER A 132 -0.90 -7.82 -21.81
N ILE A 133 -0.98 -9.09 -21.39
CA ILE A 133 -0.39 -9.62 -20.16
C ILE A 133 0.68 -10.65 -20.52
N SER A 134 1.82 -10.55 -19.82
CA SER A 134 2.86 -11.58 -19.83
C SER A 134 3.14 -12.07 -18.40
N PRO A 135 2.87 -13.34 -18.08
CA PRO A 135 3.27 -13.93 -16.81
C PRO A 135 4.79 -13.95 -16.69
N ILE A 136 5.31 -13.62 -15.50
CA ILE A 136 6.75 -13.59 -15.26
C ILE A 136 7.12 -14.30 -13.96
N CYS A 137 8.36 -14.78 -13.89
CA CYS A 137 8.87 -15.38 -12.66
C CYS A 137 9.24 -14.31 -11.61
N LYS A 138 9.27 -14.72 -10.34
CA LYS A 138 9.60 -13.86 -9.19
C LYS A 138 10.95 -13.12 -9.37
N SER A 139 11.95 -13.75 -9.99
CA SER A 139 13.25 -13.12 -10.22
C SER A 139 13.18 -12.00 -11.26
N ALA A 140 12.38 -12.15 -12.31
CA ALA A 140 12.12 -11.08 -13.28
C ALA A 140 11.32 -9.93 -12.65
N ALA A 141 10.30 -10.25 -11.85
CA ALA A 141 9.51 -9.26 -11.13
C ALA A 141 10.39 -8.40 -10.20
N LYS A 142 11.31 -9.02 -9.46
CA LYS A 142 12.29 -8.30 -8.61
C LYS A 142 13.16 -7.33 -9.41
N LYS A 143 13.63 -7.72 -10.60
CA LYS A 143 14.45 -6.86 -11.46
C LYS A 143 13.66 -5.66 -11.98
N PHE A 144 12.41 -5.87 -12.36
CA PHE A 144 11.52 -4.79 -12.80
C PHE A 144 11.24 -3.81 -11.63
N TRP A 145 10.88 -4.35 -10.46
CA TRP A 145 10.64 -3.56 -9.26
C TRP A 145 11.84 -2.70 -8.89
N ALA A 146 13.05 -3.27 -8.87
CA ALA A 146 14.28 -2.54 -8.54
C ALA A 146 14.59 -1.36 -9.49
N ARG A 147 13.97 -1.32 -10.67
CA ARG A 147 14.16 -0.25 -11.66
C ARG A 147 13.11 0.85 -11.60
N TYR A 148 11.88 0.53 -11.19
CA TYR A 148 10.71 1.40 -11.36
C TYR A 148 9.94 1.67 -10.04
N SER A 149 10.47 1.24 -8.90
CA SER A 149 9.93 1.54 -7.57
C SER A 149 10.87 2.46 -6.78
#